data_AF-A0A7J5C107-F1
#
_entry.id   AF-A0A7J5C107-F1
#
_cell.length_a   1.000
_cell.length_b   1.000
_cell.length_c   1.000
_cell.angle_alpha   90.00
_cell.angle_beta   90.00
_cell.angle_gamma   90.00
#
_symmetry.space_group_name_H-M   'P 1'
#
loop_
_entity.id
_entity.type
_entity.pdbx_description
1 polymer ?
#
loop_
_entity_poly.entity_id
_entity_poly.type
_entity_poly.pdbx_seq_one_letter_code
_entity_poly.pdbx_strand_id
1 'polypeptide(L)'
;MHTLLRGLRERALIERAATAPSGRALPTRLTAEGERLLERAQRRVAEVEAAMVHGLEPAEAEELHELLTRCIESLRAEGGHAPPAAGVAHRR
;
A
#
# COMPACT_ATOMS: atom_id res chain seq x y z
N MET A 1 -3.79 -2.88 10.19
CA MET A 1 -4.58 -2.11 9.21
C MET A 1 -5.80 -1.35 9.78
N HIS A 2 -6.27 -1.64 11.01
CA HIS A 2 -7.50 -1.02 11.54
C HIS A 2 -7.37 0.49 11.86
N THR A 3 -6.28 0.91 12.50
CA THR A 3 -6.05 2.32 12.90
C THR A 3 -5.96 3.27 11.71
N LEU A 4 -5.33 2.83 10.62
CA LEU A 4 -5.19 3.62 9.40
C LEU A 4 -6.56 3.88 8.76
N LEU A 5 -7.37 2.83 8.60
CA LEU A 5 -8.73 2.95 8.06
C LEU A 5 -9.61 3.82 8.97
N ARG A 6 -9.49 3.68 10.30
CA ARG A 6 -10.22 4.56 11.22
C ARG A 6 -9.86 6.04 10.97
N GLY A 7 -8.57 6.37 10.90
CA GLY A 7 -8.14 7.75 10.65
C GLY A 7 -8.54 8.28 9.28
N LEU A 8 -8.52 7.46 8.23
CA LEU A 8 -9.01 7.87 6.90
C LEU A 8 -10.51 8.17 6.91
N ARG A 9 -11.29 7.39 7.66
CA ARG A 9 -12.75 7.58 7.78
C ARG A 9 -13.09 8.81 8.63
N GLU A 10 -12.38 9.05 9.72
CA GLU A 10 -12.52 10.26 10.55
C GLU A 10 -12.26 11.55 9.75
N ARG A 11 -11.40 11.48 8.73
CA ARG A 11 -11.13 12.58 7.79
C ARG A 11 -12.05 12.60 6.57
N ALA A 12 -13.09 11.76 6.51
CA ALA A 12 -14.02 11.65 5.38
C ALA A 12 -13.36 11.33 4.01
N LEU A 13 -12.18 10.70 4.01
CA LEU A 13 -11.46 10.31 2.78
C LEU A 13 -11.86 8.93 2.27
N ILE A 14 -12.44 8.12 3.15
CA ILE A 14 -13.02 6.82 2.81
C ILE A 14 -14.40 6.68 3.44
N GLU A 15 -15.23 5.88 2.79
CA GLU A 15 -16.56 5.51 3.26
C GLU A 15 -16.77 4.00 3.16
N ARG A 16 -17.79 3.52 3.86
CA ARG A 16 -18.26 2.15 3.71
C ARG A 16 -19.34 2.17 2.63
N ALA A 17 -19.22 1.33 1.60
CA ALA A 17 -20.20 1.28 0.53
C ALA A 17 -21.60 1.02 1.12
N ALA A 18 -22.61 1.72 0.58
CA ALA A 18 -24.00 1.59 1.03
C ALA A 18 -24.61 0.22 0.68
N THR A 19 -24.14 -0.39 -0.41
CA THR A 19 -24.58 -1.72 -0.87
C THR A 19 -23.37 -2.63 -1.10
N ALA A 20 -23.55 -3.92 -0.80
CA ALA A 20 -22.56 -4.93 -1.14
C ALA A 20 -22.72 -5.29 -2.63
N PRO A 21 -21.68 -5.14 -3.46
CA PRO A 21 -21.74 -5.55 -4.87
C PRO A 21 -21.98 -7.06 -5.03
N SER A 22 -21.52 -7.85 -4.05
CA SER A 22 -21.84 -9.27 -3.89
C SER A 22 -21.59 -9.70 -2.44
N GLY A 23 -22.40 -10.66 -1.95
CA GLY A 23 -22.26 -11.19 -0.58
C GLY A 23 -22.70 -10.22 0.53
N ARG A 24 -22.11 -10.37 1.72
CA ARG A 24 -22.47 -9.61 2.94
C ARG A 24 -21.46 -8.52 3.32
N ALA A 25 -20.33 -8.45 2.61
CA ALA A 25 -19.26 -7.51 2.94
C ALA A 25 -19.53 -6.16 2.25
N LEU A 26 -19.63 -5.09 3.05
CA LEU A 26 -19.64 -3.73 2.53
C LEU A 26 -18.18 -3.24 2.41
N PRO A 27 -17.64 -3.12 1.18
CA PRO A 27 -16.26 -2.71 0.98
C PRO A 27 -16.03 -1.26 1.43
N THR A 28 -14.78 -0.95 1.74
CA THR A 28 -14.33 0.43 1.90
C THR A 28 -14.07 1.03 0.52
N ARG A 29 -14.53 2.25 0.28
CA ARG A 29 -14.30 3.02 -0.94
C ARG A 29 -13.69 4.38 -0.62
N LEU A 30 -12.96 4.95 -1.56
CA LEU A 30 -12.58 6.36 -1.48
C LEU A 30 -13.82 7.22 -1.68
N THR A 31 -13.87 8.36 -1.00
CA THR A 31 -14.78 9.45 -1.37
C THR A 31 -14.18 10.25 -2.52
N ALA A 32 -14.96 11.15 -3.15
CA ALA A 32 -14.41 12.05 -4.18
C ALA A 32 -13.26 12.93 -3.63
N GLU A 33 -13.29 13.29 -2.35
CA GLU A 33 -12.16 13.98 -1.70
C GLU A 33 -10.95 13.05 -1.52
N GLY A 34 -11.21 11.79 -1.13
CA GLY A 34 -10.20 10.74 -1.04
C GLY A 34 -9.48 10.50 -2.37
N GLU A 35 -10.22 10.44 -3.48
CA GLU A 35 -9.67 10.29 -4.83
C GLU A 35 -8.76 11.47 -5.20
N ARG A 36 -9.23 12.71 -5.03
CA ARG A 36 -8.41 13.91 -5.29
C ARG A 36 -7.15 13.96 -4.44
N LEU A 37 -7.23 13.54 -3.18
CA LEU A 37 -6.06 13.46 -2.30
C LEU A 37 -5.08 12.38 -2.79
N LEU A 38 -5.60 11.20 -3.18
CA LEU A 38 -4.79 10.11 -3.71
C LEU A 38 -4.05 10.55 -4.97
N GLU A 39 -4.73 11.19 -5.91
CA GLU A 39 -4.10 11.73 -7.13
C GLU A 39 -2.97 12.72 -6.79
N ARG A 40 -3.19 13.61 -5.82
CA ARG A 40 -2.15 14.55 -5.37
C ARG A 40 -0.97 13.83 -4.73
N ALA A 41 -1.22 12.80 -3.93
CA ALA A 41 -0.16 12.00 -3.32
C ALA A 41 0.63 11.24 -4.38
N GLN A 42 -0.03 10.60 -5.34
CA GLN A 42 0.60 9.90 -6.46
C GLN A 42 1.50 10.82 -7.27
N ARG A 43 1.04 12.03 -7.62
CA ARG A 43 1.89 13.01 -8.31
C ARG A 43 3.14 13.36 -7.52
N ARG A 44 3.01 13.62 -6.22
CA ARG A 44 4.17 13.93 -5.36
C ARG A 44 5.17 12.78 -5.26
N VAL A 45 4.68 11.53 -5.25
CA VAL A 45 5.55 10.35 -5.27
C VAL A 45 6.28 10.26 -6.62
N ALA A 46 5.56 10.41 -7.73
CA ALA A 46 6.16 10.39 -9.06
C ALA A 46 7.20 11.50 -9.26
N GLU A 47 6.96 12.70 -8.73
CA GLU A 47 7.94 13.80 -8.72
C GLU A 47 9.22 13.42 -7.98
N VAL A 48 9.11 12.77 -6.82
CA VAL A 48 10.26 12.29 -6.04
C VAL A 48 10.99 11.17 -6.78
N GLU A 49 10.27 10.20 -7.33
CA GLU A 49 10.85 9.11 -8.12
C GLU A 49 11.63 9.64 -9.32
N ALA A 50 11.05 10.57 -10.08
CA ALA A 50 11.72 11.23 -11.19
C ALA A 50 12.97 11.99 -10.76
N ALA A 51 12.91 12.71 -9.64
CA ALA A 51 14.06 13.43 -9.10
C ALA A 51 15.18 12.48 -8.63
N MET A 52 14.83 11.33 -8.04
CA MET A 52 15.79 10.34 -7.56
C MET A 52 16.63 9.74 -8.70
N VAL A 53 16.03 9.55 -9.88
CA VAL A 53 16.71 8.92 -11.04
C VAL A 53 17.16 9.91 -12.11
N HIS A 54 16.94 11.22 -11.91
CA HIS A 54 17.18 12.25 -12.92
C HIS A 54 18.62 12.29 -13.46
N GLY A 55 19.60 11.88 -12.66
CA GLY A 55 21.01 11.86 -13.05
C GLY A 55 21.46 10.58 -13.75
N LEU A 56 20.57 9.62 -13.98
CA LEU A 56 20.88 8.34 -14.63
C LEU A 56 20.54 8.41 -16.11
N GLU A 57 21.39 7.80 -16.94
CA GLU A 57 21.02 7.49 -18.31
C GLU A 57 19.87 6.46 -18.34
N PRO A 58 19.05 6.42 -19.41
CA PRO A 58 17.90 5.52 -19.47
C PRO A 58 18.24 4.04 -19.22
N ALA A 59 19.43 3.59 -19.65
CA ALA A 59 19.89 2.22 -19.42
C ALA A 59 20.26 1.95 -17.95
N GLU A 60 20.84 2.93 -17.25
CA GLU A 60 21.21 2.83 -15.84
C GLU A 60 19.95 2.81 -14.95
N ALA A 61 18.93 3.58 -15.31
CA ALA A 61 17.64 3.56 -14.61
C ALA A 61 16.94 2.20 -14.75
N GLU A 62 16.99 1.57 -15.93
CA GLU A 62 16.46 0.23 -16.16
C GLU A 62 17.22 -0.83 -15.35
N GLU A 63 18.56 -0.78 -15.37
CA GLU A 63 19.40 -1.70 -14.58
C GLU A 63 19.11 -1.58 -13.08
N LEU A 64 18.97 -0.35 -12.56
CA LEU A 64 18.59 -0.11 -11.18
C LEU A 64 17.21 -0.72 -10.86
N HIS A 65 16.24 -0.60 -11.76
CA HIS A 65 14.92 -1.18 -11.59
C HIS A 65 14.98 -2.72 -11.50
N GLU A 66 15.74 -3.37 -12.38
CA GLU A 66 15.93 -4.82 -12.37
C GLU A 66 16.61 -5.30 -11.07
N LEU A 67 17.64 -4.58 -10.61
CA LEU A 67 18.33 -4.87 -9.35
C LEU A 67 17.40 -4.78 -8.14
N LEU A 68 16.62 -3.70 -8.02
CA LEU A 68 15.65 -3.51 -6.94
C LEU A 68 14.55 -4.58 -6.97
N THR A 69 14.06 -4.94 -8.15
CA THR A 69 13.07 -6.00 -8.32
C THR A 69 13.58 -7.33 -7.77
N ARG A 70 14.81 -7.72 -8.12
CA ARG A 70 15.43 -8.94 -7.56
C ARG A 70 15.57 -8.88 -6.04
N CYS A 71 15.98 -7.75 -5.47
CA CYS A 71 16.04 -7.59 -4.01
C CYS A 71 14.66 -7.81 -3.36
N ILE A 72 13.58 -7.26 -3.94
CA ILE A 72 12.21 -7.45 -3.45
C ILE A 72 11.80 -8.92 -3.53
N GLU A 73 12.12 -9.61 -4.62
CA GLU A 73 11.83 -11.03 -4.78
C GLU A 73 12.56 -11.89 -3.75
N SER A 74 13.85 -11.63 -3.50
CA SER A 74 14.61 -12.31 -2.44
C SER A 74 13.98 -12.10 -1.06
N LEU A 75 13.62 -10.86 -0.72
CA LEU A 75 12.97 -10.55 0.56
C LEU A 75 11.61 -11.25 0.72
N ARG A 76 10.86 -11.45 -0.37
CA ARG A 76 9.59 -12.18 -0.35
C ARG A 76 9.79 -13.69 -0.25
N ALA A 77 10.82 -14.22 -0.90
CA ALA A 77 11.16 -15.65 -0.86
C ALA A 77 11.65 -16.08 0.53
N GLU A 78 12.46 -15.23 1.19
CA GLU A 78 12.91 -15.45 2.57
C GLU A 78 11.81 -15.13 3.60
N GLY A 79 10.98 -14.13 3.29
CA GLY A 79 9.91 -13.62 4.13
C GLY A 79 8.53 -14.16 3.78
N GLY A 80 8.38 -15.48 3.61
CA GLY A 80 7.09 -16.16 3.68
C GLY A 80 6.45 -15.91 5.06
N HIS A 81 5.86 -14.73 5.24
CA HIS A 81 5.35 -14.21 6.50
C HIS A 81 4.08 -14.98 6.88
N ALA A 82 4.26 -16.19 7.38
CA ALA A 82 3.30 -16.78 8.29
C ALA A 82 3.18 -15.80 9.48
N PRO A 83 1.97 -15.29 9.79
CA PRO A 83 1.79 -14.49 10.99
C PRO A 83 2.21 -15.32 12.20
N PRO A 84 2.78 -14.69 13.25
CA PRO A 84 3.21 -15.43 14.43
C PRO A 84 2.02 -16.21 14.98
N ALA A 85 2.15 -17.54 15.04
CA ALA A 85 1.18 -18.39 15.70
C ALA A 85 1.01 -17.86 17.13
N ALA A 86 -0.20 -17.42 17.45
CA ALA A 86 -0.54 -16.94 18.78
C ALA A 86 -0.16 -18.04 19.77
N GLY A 87 0.89 -17.77 20.56
CA GLY A 87 1.37 -18.65 21.60
C GLY A 87 0.24 -18.98 22.56
N VAL A 88 -0.18 -20.23 22.53
CA VAL A 88 -0.96 -20.85 23.59
C VAL A 88 -0.10 -20.85 24.85
N ALA A 89 -0.49 -20.10 25.88
CA ALA A 89 -0.35 -20.48 27.29
C ALA A 89 -0.79 -19.34 28.22
N HIS A 90 -2.04 -19.38 28.70
CA HIS A 90 -2.31 -19.23 30.13
C HIS A 90 -3.76 -19.58 30.46
N ARG A 91 -3.98 -20.79 30.97
CA ARG A 91 -4.75 -20.94 32.20
C ARG A 91 -4.36 -22.23 32.91
N ARG A 92 -4.10 -22.03 34.19
CA ARG A 92 -3.77 -23.02 35.22
C ARG A 92 -4.92 -24.02 35.39
#